data_AF-A0A7V6C024-F1
#
_entry.id   AF-A0A7V6C024-F1
#
_cell.length_a   1.000
_cell.length_b   1.000
_cell.length_c   1.000
_cell.angle_alpha   90.00
_cell.angle_beta   90.00
_cell.angle_gamma   90.00
#
_symmetry.space_group_name_H-M   'P 1'
#
loop_
_entity.id
_entity.type
_entity.pdbx_description
1 polymer ?
#
loop_
_entity_poly.entity_id
_entity_poly.type
_entity_poly.pdbx_seq_one_letter_code
_entity_poly.pdbx_strand_id
1 'polypeptide(L)'
;MKRLTNKIVKKAIWQKGALAILFILLFLILSACGGKAATKDELVADKNLQKLIRTTLALSEEHKITIDDLKKLKTLKCDYCDGDLTQEQKIISLLGLEHATNLEDLELQYNKISDITALANLKKLSKLYLHDNDISDISVLSGLTNLKSLWILQNRITDVSALSKLINLQHLDIAFNKISD
;
A
#
# COMPACT_ATOMS: atom_id res chain seq x y z
N MET A 1 -46.53 12.40 -52.88
CA MET A 1 -45.73 13.00 -51.78
C MET A 1 -45.57 12.13 -50.51
N LYS A 2 -45.64 10.77 -50.57
CA LYS A 2 -45.48 9.88 -49.38
C LYS A 2 -44.21 8.99 -49.38
N ARG A 3 -43.34 9.07 -50.40
CA ARG A 3 -42.11 8.25 -50.51
C ARG A 3 -40.81 8.98 -50.12
N LEU A 4 -40.75 10.31 -50.18
CA LEU A 4 -39.58 11.10 -49.77
C LEU A 4 -39.52 11.34 -48.25
N THR A 5 -40.68 11.38 -47.57
CA THR A 5 -40.78 11.54 -46.12
C THR A 5 -40.23 10.33 -45.36
N ASN A 6 -40.39 9.11 -45.88
CA ASN A 6 -39.90 7.89 -45.21
C ASN A 6 -38.37 7.72 -45.22
N LYS A 7 -37.65 8.27 -46.22
CA LYS A 7 -36.17 8.22 -46.24
C LYS A 7 -35.55 9.25 -45.29
N ILE A 8 -36.14 10.44 -45.17
CA ILE A 8 -35.66 11.50 -44.26
C ILE A 8 -35.95 11.12 -42.80
N VAL A 9 -37.13 10.55 -42.52
CA VAL A 9 -37.50 10.10 -41.17
C VAL A 9 -36.67 8.88 -40.73
N LYS A 10 -36.40 7.89 -41.60
CA LYS A 10 -35.51 6.76 -41.26
C LYS A 10 -34.05 7.19 -41.03
N LYS A 11 -33.54 8.19 -41.78
CA LYS A 11 -32.17 8.71 -41.60
C LYS A 11 -32.04 9.55 -40.32
N ALA A 12 -33.09 10.27 -39.92
CA ALA A 12 -33.13 11.03 -38.66
C ALA A 12 -33.26 10.12 -37.41
N ILE A 13 -33.97 8.99 -37.51
CA ILE A 13 -34.09 8.02 -36.41
C ILE A 13 -32.77 7.26 -36.19
N TRP A 14 -31.99 6.98 -37.24
CA TRP A 14 -30.64 6.40 -37.11
C TRP A 14 -29.58 7.40 -36.61
N GLN A 15 -29.73 8.71 -36.86
CA GLN A 15 -28.82 9.72 -36.30
C GLN A 15 -29.12 10.05 -34.83
N LYS A 16 -30.37 9.93 -34.36
CA LYS A 16 -30.69 10.14 -32.93
C LYS A 16 -30.53 8.88 -32.07
N GLY A 17 -30.60 7.68 -32.66
CA GLY A 17 -30.37 6.41 -31.95
C GLY A 17 -28.88 6.05 -31.73
N ALA A 18 -27.97 6.56 -32.57
CA ALA A 18 -26.53 6.28 -32.43
C ALA A 18 -25.82 7.16 -31.39
N LEU A 19 -26.40 8.32 -31.02
CA LEU A 19 -25.81 9.24 -30.03
C LEU A 19 -26.23 8.95 -28.58
N ALA A 20 -27.36 8.29 -28.34
CA ALA A 20 -27.78 7.91 -26.99
C ALA A 20 -27.05 6.65 -26.48
N ILE A 21 -26.65 5.74 -27.37
CA ILE A 21 -25.88 4.55 -27.00
C ILE A 21 -24.40 4.88 -26.80
N LEU A 22 -23.89 5.94 -27.45
CA LEU A 22 -22.54 6.43 -27.18
C LEU A 22 -22.43 7.19 -25.84
N PHE A 23 -23.54 7.72 -25.30
CA PHE A 23 -23.54 8.37 -23.98
C PHE A 23 -23.73 7.40 -22.80
N ILE A 24 -24.29 6.21 -23.03
CA ILE A 24 -24.36 5.13 -22.03
C ILE A 24 -23.06 4.30 -22.02
N LEU A 25 -22.34 4.22 -23.15
CA LEU A 25 -20.99 3.63 -23.20
C LEU A 25 -19.86 4.62 -22.81
N LEU A 26 -20.10 5.92 -22.77
CA LEU A 26 -19.18 6.91 -22.18
C LEU A 26 -19.44 7.16 -20.67
N PHE A 27 -20.47 6.53 -20.10
CA PHE A 27 -20.68 6.49 -18.63
C PHE A 27 -20.24 5.16 -17.98
N LEU A 28 -19.84 4.18 -18.78
CA LEU A 28 -19.24 2.91 -18.30
C LEU A 28 -17.70 2.90 -18.34
N ILE A 29 -17.05 3.99 -18.77
CA ILE A 29 -15.59 4.16 -18.71
C ILE A 29 -15.19 5.27 -17.71
N LEU A 30 -16.15 6.00 -17.14
CA LEU A 30 -15.92 7.00 -16.09
C LEU A 30 -16.09 6.46 -14.66
N SER A 31 -16.23 5.14 -14.49
CA SER A 31 -16.04 4.47 -13.20
C SER A 31 -14.84 3.50 -13.18
N ALA A 32 -13.98 3.55 -14.19
CA ALA A 32 -12.74 2.74 -14.27
C ALA A 32 -11.47 3.57 -14.04
N CYS A 33 -11.57 4.87 -13.81
CA CYS A 33 -10.54 5.64 -13.13
C CYS A 33 -11.06 6.04 -11.75
N GLY A 34 -11.43 5.04 -10.96
CA GLY A 34 -11.66 5.16 -9.52
C GLY A 34 -10.35 5.30 -8.75
N GLY A 35 -9.42 6.10 -9.27
CA GLY A 35 -8.48 6.82 -8.41
C GLY A 35 -9.30 7.80 -7.60
N LYS A 36 -10.01 7.31 -6.56
CA LYS A 36 -10.26 8.15 -5.39
C LYS A 36 -8.88 8.62 -4.99
N ALA A 37 -8.55 9.86 -5.35
CA ALA A 37 -7.47 10.57 -4.72
C ALA A 37 -7.70 10.35 -3.22
N ALA A 38 -6.75 9.69 -2.55
CA ALA A 38 -6.81 9.46 -1.12
C ALA A 38 -7.15 10.82 -0.49
N THR A 39 -8.38 10.93 0.02
CA THR A 39 -8.79 12.13 0.72
C THR A 39 -7.84 12.25 1.89
N LYS A 40 -7.32 13.46 2.13
CA LYS A 40 -6.27 13.76 3.13
C LYS A 40 -6.60 13.30 4.57
N ASP A 41 -7.81 12.76 4.80
CA ASP A 41 -8.39 12.32 6.06
C ASP A 41 -8.49 10.78 6.20
N GLU A 42 -7.99 10.00 5.25
CA GLU A 42 -8.00 8.53 5.37
C GLU A 42 -6.84 8.05 6.26
N LEU A 43 -7.18 7.54 7.45
CA LEU A 43 -6.23 7.07 8.47
C LEU A 43 -5.17 6.12 7.92
N VAL A 44 -5.56 5.23 7.00
CA VAL A 44 -4.68 4.31 6.28
C VAL A 44 -4.93 4.50 4.78
N ALA A 45 -4.08 5.28 4.11
CA ALA A 45 -4.32 5.68 2.72
C ALA A 45 -4.10 4.53 1.71
N ASP A 46 -3.19 3.60 2.00
CA ASP A 46 -2.84 2.51 1.09
C ASP A 46 -3.89 1.39 1.13
N LYS A 47 -4.58 1.15 0.02
CA LYS A 47 -5.66 0.15 -0.07
C LYS A 47 -5.18 -1.28 0.17
N ASN A 48 -3.95 -1.61 -0.23
CA ASN A 48 -3.39 -2.94 -0.03
C ASN A 48 -3.03 -3.15 1.44
N LEU A 49 -2.50 -2.11 2.09
CA LEU A 49 -2.29 -2.10 3.53
C LEU A 49 -3.63 -2.21 4.29
N GLN A 50 -4.66 -1.48 3.86
CA GLN A 50 -5.99 -1.61 4.46
C GLN A 50 -6.52 -3.04 4.36
N LYS A 51 -6.43 -3.65 3.17
CA LYS A 51 -6.83 -5.05 2.97
C LYS A 51 -6.07 -5.98 3.90
N LEU A 52 -4.75 -5.83 3.99
CA LEU A 52 -3.90 -6.64 4.86
C LEU A 52 -4.30 -6.51 6.34
N ILE A 53 -4.56 -5.29 6.81
CA ILE A 53 -5.02 -5.03 8.18
C ILE A 53 -6.39 -5.68 8.42
N ARG A 54 -7.34 -5.52 7.48
CA ARG A 54 -8.67 -6.14 7.58
C ARG A 54 -8.58 -7.65 7.67
N THR A 55 -7.79 -8.29 6.81
CA THR A 55 -7.58 -9.74 6.84
C THR A 55 -6.94 -10.18 8.16
N THR A 56 -5.89 -9.47 8.61
CA THR A 56 -5.18 -9.78 9.86
C THR A 56 -6.07 -9.72 11.09
N LEU A 57 -7.00 -8.76 11.12
CA LEU A 57 -7.93 -8.55 12.23
C LEU A 57 -9.30 -9.22 12.01
N ALA A 58 -9.46 -10.02 10.95
CA ALA A 58 -10.71 -10.66 10.55
C ALA A 58 -11.90 -9.67 10.46
N LEU A 59 -11.65 -8.48 9.92
CA LEU A 59 -12.63 -7.42 9.69
C LEU A 59 -13.29 -7.58 8.32
N SER A 60 -14.53 -7.10 8.18
CA SER A 60 -15.21 -7.09 6.87
C SER A 60 -14.58 -6.06 5.92
N GLU A 61 -14.75 -6.26 4.61
CA GLU A 61 -14.23 -5.33 3.58
C GLU A 61 -14.77 -3.89 3.73
N GLU A 62 -16.01 -3.74 4.17
CA GLU A 62 -16.67 -2.44 4.40
C GLU A 62 -16.28 -1.80 5.75
N HIS A 63 -15.57 -2.54 6.62
CA HIS A 63 -15.15 -2.01 7.91
C HIS A 63 -14.15 -0.87 7.73
N LYS A 64 -14.49 0.30 8.29
CA LYS A 64 -13.58 1.44 8.36
C LYS A 64 -12.55 1.20 9.46
N ILE A 65 -11.28 1.08 9.09
CA ILE A 65 -10.17 0.90 10.04
C ILE A 65 -10.11 2.10 10.99
N THR A 66 -10.01 1.81 12.28
CA THR A 66 -9.88 2.80 13.36
C THR A 66 -8.52 2.69 14.06
N ILE A 67 -8.16 3.70 14.85
CA ILE A 67 -6.95 3.65 15.69
C ILE A 67 -7.02 2.49 16.70
N ASP A 68 -8.20 2.18 17.23
CA ASP A 68 -8.36 1.05 18.15
C ASP A 68 -8.15 -0.29 17.46
N ASP A 69 -8.46 -0.41 16.17
CA ASP A 69 -8.12 -1.59 15.38
C ASP A 69 -6.60 -1.71 15.20
N LEU A 70 -5.92 -0.62 14.87
CA LEU A 70 -4.46 -0.59 14.71
C LEU A 70 -3.73 -0.96 16.00
N LYS A 71 -4.24 -0.52 17.16
CA LYS A 71 -3.69 -0.89 18.48
C LYS A 71 -3.83 -2.37 18.81
N LYS A 72 -4.72 -3.12 18.15
CA LYS A 72 -4.85 -4.59 18.34
C LYS A 72 -3.77 -5.36 17.59
N LEU A 73 -3.11 -4.74 16.61
CA LEU A 73 -2.04 -5.38 15.85
C LEU A 73 -0.84 -5.64 16.75
N LYS A 74 -0.52 -6.93 16.94
CA LYS A 74 0.78 -7.39 17.45
C LYS A 74 1.69 -7.87 16.31
N THR A 75 1.08 -8.32 15.24
CA THR A 75 1.76 -8.91 14.10
C THR A 75 1.02 -8.45 12.84
N LEU A 76 1.76 -8.05 11.82
CA LEU A 76 1.24 -7.74 10.50
C LEU A 76 2.17 -8.37 9.49
N LYS A 77 1.71 -9.44 8.85
CA LYS A 77 2.52 -10.24 7.91
C LYS A 77 1.77 -10.40 6.61
N CYS A 78 2.46 -10.15 5.52
CA CYS A 78 1.92 -10.39 4.20
C CYS A 78 2.07 -11.87 3.83
N ASP A 79 0.98 -12.64 3.93
CA ASP A 79 0.96 -14.08 3.65
C ASP A 79 1.22 -14.45 2.17
N TYR A 80 1.05 -13.48 1.26
CA TYR A 80 1.20 -13.66 -0.19
C TYR A 80 2.36 -12.86 -0.77
N CYS A 81 3.28 -12.37 0.06
CA CYS A 81 4.48 -11.70 -0.42
C CYS A 81 5.51 -12.75 -0.87
N ASP A 82 5.14 -13.54 -1.87
CA ASP A 82 6.09 -14.12 -2.81
C ASP A 82 6.32 -13.12 -3.96
N GLY A 83 7.39 -13.32 -4.73
CA GLY A 83 7.77 -12.40 -5.80
C GLY A 83 6.74 -12.22 -6.92
N ASP A 84 5.61 -12.92 -6.91
CA ASP A 84 4.60 -12.96 -7.99
C ASP A 84 3.43 -11.95 -7.80
N LEU A 85 3.51 -11.09 -6.79
CA LEU A 85 2.51 -10.01 -6.66
C LEU A 85 2.54 -9.08 -7.88
N THR A 86 1.37 -8.92 -8.51
CA THR A 86 1.16 -7.89 -9.54
C THR A 86 1.40 -6.50 -8.96
N GLN A 87 1.76 -5.51 -9.79
CA GLN A 87 2.01 -4.13 -9.32
C GLN A 87 0.83 -3.54 -8.54
N GLU A 88 -0.40 -3.98 -8.85
CA GLU A 88 -1.63 -3.53 -8.19
C GLU A 88 -1.75 -4.01 -6.74
N GLN A 89 -0.99 -5.04 -6.35
CA GLN A 89 -1.04 -5.65 -5.02
C GLN A 89 0.09 -5.17 -4.09
N LYS A 90 0.99 -4.32 -4.57
CA LYS A 90 2.12 -3.82 -3.77
C LYS A 90 1.65 -2.73 -2.81
N ILE A 91 2.11 -2.81 -1.57
CA ILE A 91 1.99 -1.73 -0.59
C ILE A 91 3.06 -0.68 -0.90
N ILE A 92 2.65 0.58 -0.92
CA ILE A 92 3.49 1.73 -1.24
C ILE A 92 3.66 2.63 -0.01
N SER A 93 2.62 2.75 0.83
CA SER A 93 2.64 3.64 2.00
C SER A 93 2.31 2.90 3.30
N LEU A 94 3.05 3.25 4.37
CA LEU A 94 2.82 2.79 5.73
C LEU A 94 2.00 3.76 6.59
N LEU A 95 1.47 4.84 5.99
CA LEU A 95 0.70 5.85 6.72
C LEU A 95 -0.46 5.20 7.49
N GLY A 96 -0.59 5.58 8.76
CA GLY A 96 -1.52 5.01 9.73
C GLY A 96 -0.85 4.02 10.69
N LEU A 97 0.22 3.32 10.27
CA LEU A 97 0.89 2.36 11.16
C LEU A 97 1.56 3.01 12.37
N GLU A 98 1.77 4.33 12.40
CA GLU A 98 2.23 5.06 13.58
C GLU A 98 1.31 4.87 14.80
N HIS A 99 0.05 4.49 14.58
CA HIS A 99 -0.92 4.19 15.64
C HIS A 99 -0.91 2.73 16.11
N ALA A 100 -0.22 1.82 15.41
CA ALA A 100 -0.10 0.41 15.76
C ALA A 100 0.94 0.18 16.87
N THR A 101 0.83 0.91 17.98
CA THR A 101 1.85 1.00 19.06
C THR A 101 2.12 -0.32 19.79
N ASN A 102 1.31 -1.36 19.54
CA ASN A 102 1.49 -2.69 20.09
C ASN A 102 2.15 -3.68 19.11
N LEU A 103 2.54 -3.23 17.91
CA LEU A 103 3.13 -4.06 16.88
C LEU A 103 4.53 -4.55 17.31
N GLU A 104 4.73 -5.86 17.25
CA GLU A 104 5.95 -6.57 17.63
C GLU A 104 6.64 -7.15 16.39
N ASP A 105 5.87 -7.68 15.44
CA ASP A 105 6.38 -8.30 14.21
C ASP A 105 5.76 -7.63 12.97
N LEU A 106 6.59 -7.09 12.08
CA LEU A 106 6.18 -6.49 10.81
C LEU A 106 6.92 -7.14 9.64
N GLU A 107 6.17 -7.79 8.74
CA GLU A 107 6.71 -8.48 7.56
C GLU A 107 5.98 -7.98 6.31
N LEU A 108 6.62 -7.07 5.57
CA LEU A 108 6.12 -6.43 4.35
C LEU A 108 7.17 -6.48 3.21
N GLN A 109 7.89 -7.59 3.10
CA GLN A 109 8.81 -7.84 2.00
C GLN A 109 8.14 -7.82 0.62
N TYR A 110 8.92 -7.64 -0.45
CA TYR A 110 8.46 -7.61 -1.84
C TYR A 110 7.37 -6.56 -2.11
N ASN A 111 7.53 -5.34 -1.60
CA ASN A 111 6.60 -4.23 -1.78
C ASN A 111 7.26 -3.05 -2.53
N LYS A 112 6.63 -1.88 -2.49
CA LYS A 112 7.14 -0.62 -3.06
C LYS A 112 7.23 0.48 -2.02
N ILE A 113 7.54 0.09 -0.78
CA ILE A 113 7.68 0.99 0.35
C ILE A 113 9.01 1.73 0.19
N SER A 114 8.98 3.06 0.26
CA SER A 114 10.19 3.89 0.29
C SER A 114 10.29 4.73 1.56
N ASP A 115 9.14 5.06 2.16
CA ASP A 115 9.03 5.86 3.38
C ASP A 115 8.58 4.97 4.55
N ILE A 116 9.43 4.88 5.57
CA ILE A 116 9.18 4.10 6.79
C ILE A 116 9.02 4.97 8.04
N THR A 117 8.78 6.28 7.88
CA THR A 117 8.64 7.24 8.99
C THR A 117 7.52 6.88 9.98
N ALA A 118 6.45 6.22 9.49
CA ALA A 118 5.38 5.69 10.34
C ALA A 118 5.88 4.73 11.44
N LEU A 119 7.06 4.13 11.28
CA LEU A 119 7.62 3.17 12.24
C LEU A 119 8.31 3.82 13.45
N ALA A 120 8.60 5.13 13.42
CA ALA A 120 9.50 5.80 14.36
C ALA A 120 9.18 5.56 15.86
N ASN A 121 7.89 5.40 16.19
CA ASN A 121 7.39 5.24 17.56
C ASN A 121 6.93 3.82 17.90
N LEU A 122 7.11 2.84 17.02
CA LEU A 122 6.70 1.46 17.25
C LEU A 122 7.75 0.70 18.08
N LYS A 123 7.95 1.18 19.32
CA LYS A 123 9.03 0.74 20.22
C LYS A 123 8.95 -0.73 20.63
N LYS A 124 7.83 -1.41 20.39
CA LYS A 124 7.67 -2.85 20.65
C LYS A 124 8.14 -3.75 19.51
N LEU A 125 8.48 -3.18 18.35
CA LEU A 125 9.00 -3.96 17.23
C LEU A 125 10.25 -4.75 17.63
N SER A 126 10.15 -6.07 17.47
CA SER A 126 11.22 -7.05 17.68
C SER A 126 11.69 -7.64 16.35
N LYS A 127 10.81 -7.74 15.34
CA LYS A 127 11.15 -8.24 14.01
C LYS A 127 10.64 -7.30 12.94
N LEU A 128 11.52 -6.94 12.00
CA LEU A 128 11.20 -6.05 10.90
C LEU A 128 11.78 -6.58 9.60
N TYR A 129 10.91 -7.11 8.73
CA TYR A 129 11.28 -7.64 7.42
C TYR A 129 10.69 -6.75 6.33
N LEU A 130 11.57 -6.02 5.64
CA LEU A 130 11.25 -5.07 4.57
C LEU A 130 12.18 -5.28 3.36
N HIS A 131 12.68 -6.50 3.14
CA HIS A 131 13.50 -6.79 1.97
C HIS A 131 12.70 -6.64 0.67
N ASP A 132 13.41 -6.38 -0.43
CA ASP A 132 12.80 -6.13 -1.75
C ASP A 132 11.77 -4.98 -1.71
N ASN A 133 12.24 -3.81 -1.28
CA ASN A 133 11.51 -2.56 -1.26
C ASN A 133 12.37 -1.43 -1.88
N ASP A 134 11.94 -0.18 -1.79
CA ASP A 134 12.61 1.00 -2.35
C ASP A 134 13.15 1.94 -1.25
N ILE A 135 13.47 1.41 -0.07
CA ILE A 135 13.90 2.17 1.12
C ILE A 135 15.33 2.69 0.91
N SER A 136 15.57 3.96 1.26
CA SER A 136 16.91 4.56 1.21
C SER A 136 17.33 5.23 2.51
N ASP A 137 16.36 5.76 3.28
CA ASP A 137 16.56 6.36 4.59
C ASP A 137 16.05 5.40 5.68
N ILE A 138 16.95 5.01 6.58
CA ILE A 138 16.65 4.16 7.75
C ILE A 138 16.91 4.87 9.08
N SER A 139 17.09 6.20 9.08
CA SER A 139 17.34 7.02 10.28
C SER A 139 16.32 6.78 11.39
N VAL A 140 15.07 6.55 11.01
CA VAL A 140 13.95 6.29 11.93
C VAL A 140 14.08 5.00 12.74
N LEU A 141 14.90 4.05 12.27
CA LEU A 141 15.17 2.80 12.99
C LEU A 141 16.02 3.02 14.25
N SER A 142 16.78 4.13 14.33
CA SER A 142 17.69 4.41 15.46
C SER A 142 17.00 4.39 16.83
N GLY A 143 15.70 4.68 16.88
CA GLY A 143 14.90 4.64 18.10
C GLY A 143 14.23 3.29 18.39
N LEU A 144 14.40 2.26 17.57
CA LEU A 144 13.73 0.95 17.69
C LEU A 144 14.64 -0.08 18.38
N THR A 145 15.13 0.27 19.57
CA THR A 145 16.17 -0.48 20.28
C THR A 145 15.76 -1.89 20.72
N ASN A 146 14.49 -2.27 20.61
CA ASN A 146 13.99 -3.62 20.89
C ASN A 146 14.09 -4.58 19.68
N LEU A 147 14.50 -4.09 18.50
CA LEU A 147 14.70 -4.93 17.33
C LEU A 147 15.76 -6.01 17.61
N LYS A 148 15.37 -7.26 17.32
CA LYS A 148 16.23 -8.46 17.39
C LYS A 148 16.54 -9.00 16.00
N SER A 149 15.60 -8.86 15.06
CA SER A 149 15.78 -9.26 13.67
C SER A 149 15.42 -8.13 12.72
N LEU A 150 16.35 -7.74 11.85
CA LEU A 150 16.17 -6.69 10.85
C LEU A 150 16.63 -7.18 9.48
N TRP A 151 15.69 -7.36 8.56
CA TRP A 151 15.96 -7.85 7.20
C TRP A 151 15.51 -6.78 6.21
N ILE A 152 16.48 -6.05 5.66
CA ILE A 152 16.28 -4.91 4.75
C ILE A 152 17.19 -5.02 3.52
N LEU A 153 17.58 -6.24 3.15
CA LEU A 153 18.31 -6.53 1.93
C LEU A 153 17.52 -6.10 0.68
N GLN A 154 18.22 -5.90 -0.44
CA GLN A 154 17.61 -5.49 -1.72
C GLN A 154 16.77 -4.20 -1.57
N ASN A 155 17.40 -3.18 -0.98
CA ASN A 155 16.87 -1.83 -0.89
C ASN A 155 17.91 -0.85 -1.51
N ARG A 156 17.81 0.45 -1.23
CA ARG A 156 18.66 1.52 -1.78
C ARG A 156 19.43 2.25 -0.68
N ILE A 157 19.70 1.59 0.43
CA ILE A 157 20.32 2.19 1.64
C ILE A 157 21.79 2.50 1.37
N THR A 158 22.24 3.66 1.82
CA THR A 158 23.64 4.12 1.72
C THR A 158 24.23 4.39 3.10
N ASP A 159 23.48 5.10 3.95
CA ASP A 159 23.85 5.38 5.35
C ASP A 159 23.24 4.34 6.30
N VAL A 160 24.10 3.68 7.08
CA VAL A 160 23.73 2.68 8.10
C VAL A 160 23.98 3.15 9.54
N SER A 161 24.25 4.44 9.75
CA SER A 161 24.52 5.04 11.07
C SER A 161 23.42 4.76 12.09
N ALA A 162 22.16 4.65 11.64
CA ALA A 162 21.01 4.30 12.46
C ALA A 162 21.15 2.93 13.17
N LEU A 163 21.87 1.98 12.56
CA LEU A 163 22.04 0.62 13.10
C LEU A 163 22.90 0.62 14.37
N SER A 164 23.76 1.62 14.58
CA SER A 164 24.63 1.74 15.76
C SER A 164 23.88 1.80 17.09
N LYS A 165 22.58 2.13 17.06
CA LYS A 165 21.71 2.21 18.25
C LYS A 165 20.93 0.92 18.52
N LEU A 166 20.92 -0.03 17.58
CA LEU A 166 20.18 -1.29 17.67
C LEU A 166 20.96 -2.33 18.47
N ILE A 167 21.24 -2.04 19.74
CA ILE A 167 22.12 -2.84 20.61
C ILE A 167 21.61 -4.26 20.90
N ASN A 168 20.32 -4.54 20.68
CA ASN A 168 19.70 -5.85 20.90
C ASN A 168 19.60 -6.70 19.63
N LEU A 169 20.17 -6.22 18.51
CA LEU A 169 20.06 -6.89 17.23
C LEU A 169 20.88 -8.19 17.22
N GLN A 170 20.23 -9.28 16.85
CA GLN A 170 20.81 -10.64 16.81
C GLN A 170 20.93 -11.15 15.37
N HIS A 171 20.02 -10.70 14.50
CA HIS A 171 19.99 -11.06 13.09
C HIS A 171 19.86 -9.80 12.24
N LEU A 172 20.80 -9.62 11.32
CA LEU A 172 20.85 -8.48 10.40
C LEU A 172 21.14 -8.97 8.99
N ASP A 173 20.29 -8.60 8.05
CA ASP A 173 20.58 -8.72 6.63
C ASP A 173 20.36 -7.38 5.92
N ILE A 174 21.44 -6.86 5.36
CA ILE A 174 21.51 -5.60 4.60
C ILE A 174 22.15 -5.81 3.22
N ALA A 175 22.28 -7.06 2.77
CA ALA A 175 22.87 -7.38 1.48
C ALA A 175 22.16 -6.65 0.33
N PHE A 176 22.85 -6.47 -0.80
CA PHE A 176 22.27 -5.85 -2.00
C PHE A 176 21.68 -4.44 -1.74
N ASN A 177 22.27 -3.69 -0.83
CA ASN A 177 22.08 -2.24 -0.69
C ASN A 177 23.23 -1.48 -1.39
N LYS A 178 23.22 -0.15 -1.29
CA LYS A 178 24.24 0.74 -1.87
C LYS A 178 25.24 1.23 -0.81
N ILE A 179 25.58 0.36 0.13
CA ILE A 179 26.51 0.67 1.23
C ILE A 179 27.92 0.67 0.66
N SER A 180 28.66 1.75 0.93
CA SER A 180 30.09 1.87 0.64
C SER A 180 30.87 2.02 1.95
N ASP A 181 32.11 1.54 1.96
CA ASP A 181 33.10 1.82 3.01
C ASP A 181 33.49 3.31 3.02
#